data_AF-A0A8B8EWH6-F1
#
_entry.id   AF-A0A8B8EWH6-F1
#
_cell.length_a   1.000
_cell.length_b   1.000
_cell.length_c   1.000
_cell.angle_alpha   90.00
_cell.angle_beta   90.00
_cell.angle_gamma   90.00
#
_symmetry.space_group_name_H-M   'P 1'
#
loop_
_entity.id
_entity.type
_entity.pdbx_description
1 polymer ?
#
loop_
_entity_poly.entity_id
_entity_poly.type
_entity_poly.pdbx_seq_one_letter_code
_entity_poly.pdbx_strand_id
1 'polypeptide(L)'
;MPCPVDHIDCVDNSCTCSRDKITTTPLPTTTTTTIAPISCHQCGNPDAHLPCDLRTVYMGQPTQCTTGSYCMTDVVQGADDSVAIYKRCVDEVTCLNEWMAQTSDQDRCLRYAEGAVSGQYTCHYCCTNDGCNSKIVPEAKYFYNSSASII
;
A
#
# COMPACT_ATOMS: atom_id res chain seq x y z
N MET A 1 -3.02 -44.82 0.41
CA MET A 1 -2.99 -43.35 0.23
C MET A 1 -1.68 -43.03 -0.47
N PRO A 2 -1.70 -42.42 -1.67
CA PRO A 2 -0.50 -42.26 -2.50
C PRO A 2 0.37 -41.10 -2.01
N CYS A 3 1.68 -41.30 -2.07
CA CYS A 3 2.69 -40.32 -1.69
C CYS A 3 2.76 -39.19 -2.75
N PRO A 4 2.95 -37.93 -2.36
CA PRO A 4 3.25 -36.84 -3.29
C PRO A 4 4.55 -37.15 -4.05
N VAL A 5 4.56 -36.90 -5.36
CA VAL A 5 5.61 -37.24 -6.34
C VAL A 5 6.99 -36.64 -6.06
N ASP A 6 7.11 -35.74 -5.09
CA ASP A 6 8.34 -34.99 -4.79
C ASP A 6 9.22 -35.63 -3.69
N HIS A 7 8.83 -36.77 -3.13
CA HIS A 7 9.47 -37.36 -1.92
C HIS A 7 9.82 -38.85 -2.05
N ILE A 8 10.09 -39.30 -3.27
CA ILE A 8 10.48 -40.69 -3.56
C ILE A 8 11.96 -40.70 -3.98
N ASP A 9 12.81 -41.32 -3.16
CA ASP A 9 14.21 -41.60 -3.49
C ASP A 9 14.32 -43.10 -3.84
N CYS A 10 14.76 -43.38 -5.06
CA CYS A 10 14.86 -44.73 -5.61
C CYS A 10 16.33 -45.06 -5.89
N VAL A 11 16.91 -45.94 -5.10
CA VAL A 11 18.24 -46.50 -5.34
C VAL A 11 18.17 -48.02 -5.30
N ASP A 12 18.73 -48.66 -6.33
CA ASP A 12 18.91 -50.11 -6.46
C ASP A 12 17.63 -50.95 -6.21
N ASN A 13 16.60 -50.69 -7.02
CA ASN A 13 15.34 -51.45 -7.08
C ASN A 13 14.58 -51.59 -5.74
N SER A 14 14.84 -50.68 -4.79
CA SER A 14 14.09 -50.53 -3.54
C SER A 14 13.65 -49.08 -3.36
N CYS A 15 12.36 -48.87 -3.13
CA CYS A 15 11.76 -47.56 -2.90
C CYS A 15 11.45 -47.44 -1.41
N THR A 16 12.06 -46.47 -0.71
CA THR A 16 11.76 -46.22 0.71
C THR A 16 11.21 -44.81 0.90
N CYS A 17 10.17 -44.70 1.75
CA CYS A 17 9.56 -43.42 2.10
C CYS A 17 10.33 -42.80 3.28
N SER A 18 11.41 -42.08 2.99
CA SER A 18 12.16 -41.36 4.03
C SER A 18 11.36 -40.15 4.52
N ARG A 19 10.94 -40.21 5.79
CA ARG A 19 10.19 -39.15 6.48
C ARG A 19 11.10 -38.14 7.18
N ASP A 20 12.39 -38.14 6.87
CA ASP A 20 13.42 -37.36 7.58
C ASP A 20 13.89 -36.10 6.83
N LYS A 21 13.18 -35.68 5.78
CA LYS A 21 13.52 -34.45 5.05
C LYS A 21 12.36 -33.47 4.96
N ILE A 22 11.67 -33.24 6.08
CA ILE A 22 10.90 -32.01 6.26
C ILE A 22 11.90 -30.92 6.66
N THR A 23 12.72 -30.47 5.70
CA THR A 23 13.42 -29.19 5.84
C THR A 23 12.34 -28.13 5.80
N THR A 24 11.85 -27.76 6.98
CA THR A 24 10.95 -26.63 7.15
C THR A 24 11.82 -25.40 6.91
N THR A 25 11.82 -24.89 5.68
CA THR A 25 12.32 -23.55 5.39
C THR A 25 11.60 -22.61 6.36
N PRO A 26 12.31 -21.92 7.26
CA PRO A 26 11.65 -20.92 8.09
C PRO A 26 11.04 -19.90 7.13
N LEU A 27 9.72 -19.71 7.23
CA LEU A 27 9.04 -18.61 6.58
C LEU A 27 9.83 -17.33 6.90
N PRO A 28 10.13 -16.45 5.92
CA PRO A 28 10.80 -15.19 6.23
C PRO A 28 9.97 -14.48 7.30
N THR A 29 10.54 -14.36 8.50
CA THR A 29 9.97 -13.56 9.56
C THR A 29 10.13 -12.12 9.11
N THR A 30 9.10 -11.56 8.48
CA THR A 30 9.04 -10.13 8.22
C THR A 30 9.05 -9.45 9.59
N THR A 31 10.16 -8.82 9.93
CA THR A 31 10.28 -7.99 11.13
C THR A 31 9.31 -6.83 10.96
N THR A 32 8.07 -6.96 11.44
CA THR A 32 7.14 -5.84 11.54
C THR A 32 7.70 -4.91 12.61
N THR A 33 8.53 -3.97 12.19
CA THR A 33 8.81 -2.76 12.96
C THR A 33 7.45 -2.19 13.32
N THR A 34 7.08 -2.28 14.59
CA THR A 34 5.81 -1.75 15.08
C THR A 34 5.97 -0.24 15.11
N ILE A 35 5.80 0.39 13.94
CA ILE A 35 5.75 1.84 13.81
C ILE A 35 4.52 2.28 14.60
N ALA A 36 4.74 3.19 15.57
CA ALA A 36 3.67 3.71 16.41
C ALA A 36 2.48 4.18 15.54
N PRO A 37 1.23 3.99 16.00
CA PRO A 37 0.06 4.35 15.22
C PRO A 37 0.04 5.86 14.96
N ILE A 38 0.17 6.24 13.69
CA ILE A 38 0.14 7.64 13.26
C ILE A 38 -1.31 8.15 13.18
N SER A 39 -1.48 9.47 13.07
CA SER A 39 -2.77 10.09 12.80
C SER A 39 -2.86 10.55 11.35
N CYS A 40 -3.92 10.17 10.65
CA CYS A 40 -4.14 10.54 9.25
C CYS A 40 -5.49 11.22 9.08
N HIS A 41 -5.61 12.07 8.06
CA HIS A 41 -6.92 12.48 7.57
C HIS A 41 -7.59 11.24 6.94
N GLN A 42 -8.83 10.97 7.33
CA GLN A 42 -9.59 9.81 6.89
C GLN A 42 -10.97 10.26 6.41
N CYS A 43 -11.32 9.93 5.17
CA CYS A 43 -12.64 10.21 4.61
C CYS A 43 -12.88 9.38 3.33
N GLY A 44 -14.16 9.24 2.99
CA GLY A 44 -14.59 8.45 1.85
C GLY A 44 -14.42 6.95 2.07
N ASN A 45 -14.86 6.18 1.10
CA ASN A 45 -14.71 4.73 1.04
C ASN A 45 -14.50 4.32 -0.43
N PRO A 46 -13.28 3.93 -0.82
CA PRO A 46 -12.99 3.53 -2.21
C PRO A 46 -13.75 2.26 -2.61
N ASP A 47 -13.93 1.28 -1.71
CA ASP A 47 -14.65 0.03 -2.01
C ASP A 47 -16.13 0.29 -2.30
N ALA A 48 -16.73 1.22 -1.56
CA ALA A 48 -18.12 1.65 -1.75
C ALA A 48 -18.28 2.74 -2.82
N HIS A 49 -17.20 3.21 -3.43
CA HIS A 49 -17.19 4.33 -4.39
C HIS A 49 -17.83 5.61 -3.82
N LEU A 50 -17.60 5.88 -2.53
CA LEU A 50 -18.11 7.05 -1.83
C LEU A 50 -16.96 8.05 -1.60
N PRO A 51 -16.76 9.06 -2.44
CA PRO A 51 -15.67 10.00 -2.28
C PRO A 51 -15.83 10.86 -1.02
N CYS A 52 -14.73 11.45 -0.57
CA CYS A 52 -14.78 12.50 0.43
C CYS A 52 -15.57 13.72 -0.08
N ASP A 53 -16.40 14.31 0.77
CA ASP A 53 -16.89 15.67 0.50
C ASP A 53 -15.74 16.69 0.53
N LEU A 54 -15.85 17.75 -0.27
CA LEU A 54 -14.83 18.79 -0.40
C LEU A 54 -14.44 19.40 0.96
N ARG A 55 -15.40 19.62 1.86
CA ARG A 55 -15.12 20.14 3.20
C ARG A 55 -14.19 19.21 3.97
N THR A 56 -14.42 17.90 3.90
CA THR A 56 -13.66 16.89 4.63
C THR A 56 -12.27 16.70 4.04
N VAL A 57 -12.12 16.86 2.71
CA VAL A 57 -10.82 16.85 2.03
C VAL A 57 -9.87 17.93 2.56
N TYR A 58 -10.37 19.15 2.77
CA TYR A 58 -9.53 20.30 3.14
C TYR A 58 -9.55 20.67 4.64
N MET A 59 -10.63 20.35 5.35
CA MET A 59 -10.85 20.75 6.75
C MET A 59 -11.08 19.57 7.69
N GLY A 60 -11.02 18.34 7.18
CA GLY A 60 -11.07 17.14 8.03
C GLY A 60 -9.95 17.19 9.06
N GLN A 61 -10.20 16.72 10.27
CA GLN A 61 -9.16 16.58 11.29
C GLN A 61 -8.49 15.21 11.15
N PRO A 62 -7.17 15.10 11.40
CA PRO A 62 -6.53 13.80 11.50
C PRO A 62 -7.14 13.00 12.66
N THR A 63 -7.35 11.71 12.44
CA THR A 63 -7.74 10.75 13.46
C THR A 63 -6.70 9.64 13.53
N GLN A 64 -6.50 9.10 14.74
CA GLN A 64 -5.54 8.04 14.97
C GLN A 64 -5.92 6.80 14.13
N CYS A 65 -4.93 6.24 13.43
CA CYS A 65 -5.12 5.01 12.68
C CYS A 65 -5.31 3.83 13.63
N THR A 66 -6.43 3.11 13.48
CA THR A 66 -6.64 1.83 14.17
C THR A 66 -5.79 0.72 13.57
N THR A 67 -5.46 0.85 12.28
CA THR A 67 -4.64 -0.08 11.50
C THR A 67 -3.87 0.71 10.47
N GLY A 68 -2.59 0.36 10.27
CA GLY A 68 -1.71 1.06 9.36
C GLY A 68 -0.83 2.10 10.05
N SER A 69 0.30 2.37 9.41
CA SER A 69 1.35 3.27 9.90
C SER A 69 1.69 4.35 8.86
N TYR A 70 0.83 4.50 7.84
CA TYR A 70 1.01 5.41 6.72
C TYR A 70 -0.32 6.03 6.32
N CYS A 71 -0.26 7.27 5.85
CA CYS A 71 -1.42 7.96 5.32
C CYS A 71 -1.41 7.88 3.80
N MET A 72 -2.58 7.61 3.21
CA MET A 72 -2.77 7.62 1.77
C MET A 72 -3.81 8.66 1.36
N THR A 73 -3.58 9.31 0.22
CA THR A 73 -4.61 10.04 -0.53
C THR A 73 -4.72 9.43 -1.91
N ASP A 74 -5.90 8.93 -2.24
CA ASP A 74 -6.24 8.43 -3.57
C ASP A 74 -6.96 9.53 -4.33
N VAL A 75 -6.52 9.79 -5.56
CA VAL A 75 -7.16 10.71 -6.50
C VAL A 75 -7.53 9.93 -7.73
N VAL A 76 -8.82 9.80 -7.99
CA VAL A 76 -9.38 9.11 -9.16
C VAL A 76 -9.91 10.17 -10.11
N GLN A 77 -9.24 10.33 -11.25
CA GLN A 77 -9.66 11.18 -12.36
C GLN A 77 -10.52 10.35 -13.32
N GLY A 78 -11.78 10.74 -13.49
CA GLY A 78 -12.73 10.12 -14.42
C GLY A 78 -12.55 10.61 -15.85
N ALA A 79 -13.11 9.86 -16.82
CA ALA A 79 -13.08 10.22 -18.24
C ALA A 79 -13.96 11.45 -18.57
N ASP A 80 -14.85 11.83 -17.67
CA ASP A 80 -15.78 12.97 -17.71
C ASP A 80 -15.26 14.19 -16.93
N ASP A 81 -13.95 14.24 -16.66
CA ASP A 81 -13.29 15.22 -15.79
C ASP A 81 -13.80 15.21 -14.33
N SER A 82 -14.56 14.19 -13.92
CA SER A 82 -14.91 14.00 -12.51
C SER A 82 -13.68 13.65 -11.68
N VAL A 83 -13.64 14.13 -10.44
CA VAL A 83 -12.55 13.84 -9.50
C VAL A 83 -13.14 13.28 -8.23
N ALA A 84 -12.72 12.06 -7.87
CA ALA A 84 -13.03 11.44 -6.59
C ALA A 84 -11.76 11.38 -5.75
N ILE A 85 -11.85 11.83 -4.50
CA ILE A 85 -10.73 11.85 -3.55
C ILE A 85 -11.09 10.96 -2.37
N TYR A 86 -10.14 10.13 -1.95
CA TYR A 86 -10.25 9.28 -0.78
C TYR A 86 -9.03 9.51 0.11
N LYS A 87 -9.22 9.44 1.43
CA LYS A 87 -8.13 9.55 2.39
C LYS A 87 -8.26 8.44 3.42
N ARG A 88 -7.18 7.69 3.66
CA ARG A 88 -7.22 6.50 4.53
C ARG A 88 -5.88 6.21 5.18
N CYS A 89 -5.92 5.47 6.28
CA CYS A 89 -4.75 4.82 6.83
C CYS A 89 -4.47 3.53 6.05
N VAL A 90 -3.20 3.24 5.80
CA VAL A 90 -2.78 2.03 5.07
C VAL A 90 -1.53 1.41 5.70
N ASP A 91 -1.29 0.14 5.38
CA ASP A 91 -0.06 -0.57 5.73
C ASP A 91 1.07 -0.32 4.72
N GLU A 92 2.27 -0.79 5.06
CA GLU A 92 3.46 -0.63 4.21
C GLU A 92 3.29 -1.30 2.84
N VAL A 93 2.68 -2.49 2.82
CA VAL A 93 2.49 -3.29 1.60
C VAL A 93 1.63 -2.52 0.60
N THR A 94 0.58 -1.86 1.09
CA THR A 94 -0.29 -0.99 0.29
C THR A 94 0.47 0.20 -0.27
N CYS A 95 1.29 0.88 0.55
CA CYS A 95 2.14 1.99 0.07
C CYS A 95 3.16 1.55 -0.99
N LEU A 96 3.74 0.37 -0.83
CA LEU A 96 4.68 -0.18 -1.81
C LEU A 96 3.96 -0.52 -3.13
N ASN A 97 2.77 -1.12 -3.06
CA ASN A 97 2.05 -1.57 -4.26
C ASN A 97 1.31 -0.45 -5.00
N GLU A 98 0.73 0.52 -4.30
CA GLU A 98 -0.11 1.55 -4.93
C GLU A 98 0.64 2.85 -5.18
N TRP A 99 1.44 3.31 -4.20
CA TRP A 99 2.26 4.50 -4.40
C TRP A 99 3.52 4.16 -5.20
N MET A 100 4.41 3.30 -4.67
CA MET A 100 5.71 3.07 -5.30
C MET A 100 5.58 2.43 -6.68
N ALA A 101 4.79 1.36 -6.81
CA ALA A 101 4.72 0.60 -8.05
C ALA A 101 3.81 1.20 -9.14
N GLN A 102 2.85 2.08 -8.80
CA GLN A 102 1.87 2.58 -9.77
C GLN A 102 1.87 4.11 -9.96
N THR A 103 2.31 4.88 -8.97
CA THR A 103 2.10 6.33 -8.94
C THR A 103 3.40 7.13 -8.88
N SER A 104 4.41 6.66 -8.13
CA SER A 104 5.58 7.45 -7.74
C SER A 104 6.49 7.88 -8.90
N ASP A 105 6.39 7.21 -10.04
CA ASP A 105 7.12 7.49 -11.27
C ASP A 105 6.24 8.12 -12.38
N GLN A 106 4.96 8.34 -12.10
CA GLN A 106 4.03 8.90 -13.07
C GLN A 106 4.04 10.43 -13.02
N ASP A 107 4.60 11.07 -14.04
CA ASP A 107 4.68 12.54 -14.16
C ASP A 107 3.33 13.23 -13.92
N ARG A 108 2.24 12.67 -14.46
CA ARG A 108 0.88 13.20 -14.27
C ARG A 108 0.44 13.26 -12.80
N CYS A 109 0.93 12.34 -11.98
CA CYS A 109 0.63 12.29 -10.55
C CYS A 109 1.58 13.19 -9.76
N LEU A 110 2.87 13.21 -10.10
CA LEU A 110 3.85 14.08 -9.44
C LEU A 110 3.55 15.57 -9.66
N ARG A 111 2.99 15.91 -10.82
CA ARG A 111 2.66 17.29 -11.21
C ARG A 111 1.18 17.65 -11.01
N TYR A 112 0.40 16.78 -10.35
CA TYR A 112 -1.04 17.03 -10.14
C TYR A 112 -1.30 18.37 -9.44
N ALA A 113 -0.44 18.77 -8.50
CA ALA A 113 -0.54 20.06 -7.81
C ALA A 113 -0.24 21.29 -8.70
N GLU A 114 0.45 21.10 -9.84
CA GLU A 114 0.71 22.14 -10.85
C GLU A 114 -0.44 22.29 -11.84
N GLY A 115 -1.28 21.26 -11.93
CA GLY A 115 -2.45 21.20 -12.80
C GLY A 115 -2.77 19.75 -13.16
N ALA A 116 -3.99 19.32 -12.85
CA ALA A 116 -4.48 18.02 -13.28
C ALA A 116 -4.55 17.98 -14.82
N VAL A 117 -4.10 16.87 -15.40
CA VAL A 117 -4.22 16.62 -16.84
C VAL A 117 -5.53 15.90 -17.12
N SER A 118 -6.16 16.15 -18.26
CA SER A 118 -7.37 15.40 -18.64
C SER A 118 -7.05 13.94 -18.95
N GLY A 119 -8.01 13.06 -18.65
CA GLY A 119 -7.91 11.63 -18.92
C GLY A 119 -8.35 10.79 -17.72
N GLN A 120 -8.47 9.48 -17.94
CA GLN A 120 -8.83 8.54 -16.88
C GLN A 120 -7.57 7.95 -16.25
N TYR A 121 -7.33 8.27 -14.98
CA TYR A 121 -6.20 7.71 -14.22
C TYR A 121 -6.44 7.80 -12.71
N THR A 122 -5.66 7.03 -11.97
CA THR A 122 -5.63 7.09 -10.50
C THR A 122 -4.22 7.44 -10.04
N CYS A 123 -4.12 8.27 -9.01
CA CYS A 123 -2.88 8.58 -8.31
C CYS A 123 -3.03 8.27 -6.82
N HIS A 124 -2.08 7.52 -6.27
CA HIS A 124 -2.07 7.10 -4.87
C HIS A 124 -0.90 7.73 -4.13
N TYR A 125 -1.11 8.74 -3.28
CA TYR A 125 -0.01 9.39 -2.56
C TYR A 125 0.14 8.83 -1.15
N CYS A 126 1.23 8.08 -0.89
CA CYS A 126 1.54 7.59 0.45
C CYS A 126 2.55 8.49 1.17
N CYS A 127 2.31 8.78 2.46
CA CYS A 127 3.21 9.54 3.31
C CYS A 127 3.28 9.00 4.75
N THR A 128 4.34 9.36 5.48
CA THR A 128 4.78 8.66 6.70
C THR A 128 4.60 9.43 8.02
N ASN A 129 4.19 10.71 7.96
CA ASN A 129 4.14 11.58 9.13
C ASN A 129 2.71 11.87 9.60
N ASP A 130 2.53 12.23 10.86
CA ASP A 130 1.23 12.62 11.40
C ASP A 130 0.60 13.76 10.58
N GLY A 131 -0.63 13.55 10.12
CA GLY A 131 -1.40 14.51 9.33
C GLY A 131 -0.77 14.88 7.98
N CYS A 132 0.17 14.07 7.46
CA CYS A 132 0.89 14.40 6.23
C CYS A 132 -0.02 14.49 5.01
N ASN A 133 -1.15 13.79 5.02
CA ASN A 133 -2.17 13.82 3.98
C ASN A 133 -3.22 14.94 4.19
N SER A 134 -2.85 16.07 4.81
CA SER A 134 -3.71 17.25 4.97
C SER A 134 -4.01 17.97 3.65
N LYS A 135 -3.11 17.86 2.66
CA LYS A 135 -3.28 18.33 1.29
C LYS A 135 -3.74 17.19 0.38
N ILE A 136 -4.23 17.48 -0.82
CA ILE A 136 -4.52 16.45 -1.83
C ILE A 136 -3.24 15.72 -2.22
N VAL A 137 -2.20 16.50 -2.56
CA VAL A 137 -0.84 15.99 -2.74
C VAL A 137 -0.04 16.32 -1.46
N PRO A 138 0.41 15.32 -0.69
CA PRO A 138 1.31 15.53 0.45
C PRO A 138 2.60 16.25 0.05
N GLU A 139 3.28 16.84 1.01
CA GLU A 139 4.60 17.44 0.75
C GLU A 139 5.63 16.35 0.46
N ALA A 140 6.45 16.54 -0.59
CA ALA A 140 7.34 15.49 -1.10
C ALA A 140 8.34 14.94 -0.06
N LYS A 141 8.78 15.77 0.89
CA LYS A 141 9.65 15.35 2.01
C LYS A 141 9.02 14.29 2.93
N TYR A 142 7.69 14.13 2.90
CA TYR A 142 6.95 13.15 3.69
C TYR A 142 6.52 11.93 2.88
N PHE A 143 6.80 11.90 1.57
CA PHE A 143 6.45 10.74 0.76
C PHE A 143 7.12 9.48 1.30
N TYR A 144 6.38 8.38 1.26
CA TYR A 144 6.95 7.08 1.52
C TYR A 144 8.04 6.77 0.50
N ASN A 145 9.16 6.25 1.00
CA ASN A 145 10.26 5.76 0.20
C ASN A 145 10.77 4.43 0.81
N SER A 146 10.85 3.39 0.00
CA SER A 146 11.33 2.06 0.42
C SER A 146 12.78 2.05 0.94
N SER A 147 13.55 3.12 0.71
CA SER A 147 14.90 3.27 1.29
C SER A 147 14.92 3.27 2.82
N ALA A 148 13.77 3.46 3.48
CA ALA A 148 13.66 3.45 4.93
C ALA A 148 13.74 2.04 5.56
N SER A 149 13.71 0.97 4.75
CA SER A 149 13.60 -0.43 5.25
C SER A 149 14.87 -1.27 5.04
N ILE A 150 16.04 -0.65 4.82
CA ILE A 150 17.33 -1.36 4.82
C ILE A 150 18.14 -0.94 6.05
N ILE A 151 17.97 -1.69 7.16
CA ILE A 151 18.97 -1.82 8.23
C ILE A 151 18.99 -3.27 8.69
#